data_AF-A0A0P0W8P9-F1
#
_entry.id   AF-A0A0P0W8P9-F1
#
_cell.length_a   1.000
_cell.length_b   1.000
_cell.length_c   1.000
_cell.angle_alpha   90.00
_cell.angle_beta   90.00
_cell.angle_gamma   90.00
#
_symmetry.space_group_name_H-M   'P 1'
#
loop_
_entity.id
_entity.type
_entity.pdbx_description
1 polymer ?
#
loop_
_entity_poly.entity_id
_entity_poly.type
_entity_poly.pdbx_seq_one_letter_code
_entity_poly.pdbx_strand_id
1 'polypeptide(L)'
;MAWTSLEGKHFLDSSLVLPPHGHHHAPSSDDAHRSSALVDLMAFIADRRNATTARCAMRSGLELQVTLCVDAPPPRVSYFCVWCPGERPTELATEPCIVAAEADLVVFAAVRGNARDILNLDKTDVFIYQAAGAPSIRRLGDLEPHFSAVYNIGLLRHSVAHPGGGDGEHGHYYIVTLHPGYTSSWEYVLYVFDSKTGSWSDRTLSLGPEHRHSQFNCSPSKVVVLGNGGLMAFVDLWRGIIVVDVLDRGVPPRFILLPRALRSRRILRMDASIVRDVVVVDGRVKVADCF
;
A
#
# COMPACT_ATOMS: atom_id res chain seq x y z
N MET A 1 -14.75 -20.88 17.86
CA MET A 1 -15.31 -22.04 17.14
C MET A 1 -14.17 -22.62 16.32
N ALA A 2 -13.73 -23.86 16.56
CA ALA A 2 -12.64 -24.47 15.81
C ALA A 2 -13.24 -25.17 14.58
N TRP A 3 -13.06 -24.58 13.40
CA TRP A 3 -13.52 -25.15 12.14
C TRP A 3 -12.61 -26.33 11.78
N THR A 4 -13.14 -27.55 11.75
CA THR A 4 -12.37 -28.79 11.54
C THR A 4 -12.04 -29.10 10.08
N SER A 5 -12.57 -28.33 9.12
CA SER A 5 -12.21 -28.38 7.71
C SER A 5 -12.44 -27.01 7.05
N LEU A 6 -11.39 -26.43 6.46
CA LEU A 6 -11.44 -25.22 5.63
C LEU A 6 -11.20 -25.61 4.16
N GLU A 7 -11.97 -26.56 3.65
CA GLU A 7 -11.94 -26.93 2.23
C GLU A 7 -12.15 -25.69 1.34
N GLY A 8 -11.31 -25.54 0.31
CA GLY A 8 -11.42 -24.46 -0.68
C GLY A 8 -10.73 -23.14 -0.32
N LYS A 9 -9.99 -23.05 0.79
CA LYS A 9 -9.18 -21.86 1.09
C LYS A 9 -7.98 -21.72 0.14
N HIS A 10 -7.60 -20.48 -0.13
CA HIS A 10 -6.41 -20.14 -0.91
C HIS A 10 -5.36 -19.35 -0.11
N PHE A 11 -5.66 -19.04 1.15
CA PHE A 11 -4.71 -18.47 2.10
C PHE A 11 -3.89 -19.56 2.81
N LEU A 12 -2.69 -19.19 3.24
CA LEU A 12 -1.78 -20.05 3.99
C LEU A 12 -2.32 -20.39 5.38
N ASP A 13 -1.97 -21.59 5.86
CA ASP A 13 -2.29 -22.01 7.23
C ASP A 13 -1.70 -21.06 8.27
N SER A 14 -0.50 -20.52 8.00
CA SER A 14 0.17 -19.53 8.86
C SER A 14 -0.67 -18.27 9.05
N SER A 15 -1.48 -17.88 8.08
CA SER A 15 -2.34 -16.69 8.15
C SER A 15 -3.51 -16.85 9.12
N LEU A 16 -3.77 -18.08 9.61
CA LEU A 16 -4.74 -18.37 10.68
C LEU A 16 -4.10 -18.44 12.06
N VAL A 17 -2.76 -18.52 12.14
CA VAL A 17 -2.03 -18.70 13.39
C VAL A 17 -1.32 -17.39 13.70
N LEU A 18 -1.83 -16.67 14.71
CA LEU A 18 -1.21 -15.42 15.12
C LEU A 18 0.23 -15.66 15.60
N PRO A 19 1.14 -14.69 15.39
CA PRO A 19 2.48 -14.75 15.94
C PRO A 19 2.42 -14.97 17.46
N PRO A 20 3.37 -15.74 18.04
CA PRO A 20 3.41 -15.98 19.49
C PRO A 20 3.79 -14.71 20.29
N HIS A 21 4.27 -13.68 19.60
CA HIS A 21 4.59 -12.37 20.14
C HIS A 21 3.40 -11.44 19.87
N GLY A 22 3.08 -10.54 20.81
CA GLY A 22 1.87 -9.70 20.77
C GLY A 22 0.86 -9.98 21.89
N HIS A 23 1.27 -10.78 22.88
CA HIS A 23 0.59 -10.90 24.16
C HIS A 23 1.28 -9.98 25.18
N HIS A 24 0.63 -8.88 25.53
CA HIS A 24 0.90 -8.15 26.78
C HIS A 24 2.29 -7.50 26.92
N HIS A 25 2.57 -6.45 26.16
CA HIS A 25 3.34 -5.35 26.75
C HIS A 25 2.58 -4.05 26.53
N ALA A 26 2.18 -3.42 27.64
CA ALA A 26 1.79 -2.02 27.59
C ALA A 26 3.00 -1.23 27.03
N PRO A 27 2.79 -0.29 26.10
CA PRO A 27 3.88 0.51 25.58
C PRO A 27 4.62 1.14 26.76
N SER A 28 5.93 0.89 26.82
CA SER A 28 6.83 1.54 27.76
C SER A 28 6.97 3.02 27.38
N SER A 29 7.40 3.88 28.30
CA SER A 29 7.66 5.31 27.98
C SER A 29 8.67 5.51 26.84
N ASP A 30 9.55 4.51 26.61
CA ASP A 30 10.49 4.48 25.50
C ASP A 30 9.81 4.22 24.14
N ASP A 31 8.59 3.67 24.11
CA ASP A 31 7.81 3.49 22.87
C ASP A 31 7.21 4.81 22.39
N ALA A 32 6.98 5.79 23.28
CA ALA A 32 6.46 7.11 22.93
C ALA A 32 7.42 7.93 22.03
N HIS A 33 8.71 7.57 22.00
CA HIS A 33 9.72 8.24 21.17
C HIS A 33 9.99 7.54 19.83
N ARG A 34 9.32 6.42 19.51
CA ARG A 34 9.60 5.65 18.29
C ARG A 34 8.60 5.99 17.18
N SER A 35 9.11 6.44 16.04
CA SER A 35 8.32 6.95 14.91
C SER A 35 7.99 5.92 13.82
N SER A 36 8.46 4.67 13.91
CA SER A 36 8.29 3.66 12.85
C SER A 36 8.18 2.24 13.38
N ALA A 37 7.36 1.42 12.70
CA ALA A 37 7.26 -0.02 12.93
C ALA A 37 7.35 -0.77 11.60
N LEU A 38 7.90 -1.99 11.63
CA LEU A 38 7.80 -2.93 10.51
C LEU A 38 6.42 -3.58 10.56
N VAL A 39 5.73 -3.66 9.43
CA VAL A 39 4.41 -4.29 9.32
C VAL A 39 4.43 -5.40 8.28
N ASP A 40 3.81 -6.54 8.60
CA ASP A 40 3.58 -7.60 7.63
C ASP A 40 2.59 -7.12 6.57
N LEU A 41 2.90 -7.37 5.30
CA LEU A 41 2.04 -6.97 4.19
C LEU A 41 0.82 -7.87 4.06
N MET A 42 0.85 -9.07 4.62
CA MET A 42 -0.29 -9.99 4.59
C MET A 42 -1.04 -9.93 5.92
N ALA A 43 -2.35 -9.69 5.86
CA ALA A 43 -3.18 -9.69 7.05
C ALA A 43 -3.49 -11.12 7.50
N PHE A 44 -3.42 -11.33 8.82
CA PHE A 44 -3.92 -12.56 9.45
C PHE A 44 -5.46 -12.56 9.43
N ILE A 45 -6.05 -13.73 9.23
CA ILE A 45 -7.51 -13.91 9.24
C ILE A 45 -7.93 -14.40 10.64
N ALA A 46 -8.17 -13.46 11.55
CA ALA A 46 -8.42 -13.76 12.96
C ALA A 46 -9.27 -12.67 13.67
N ASP A 47 -10.16 -13.08 14.57
CA ASP A 47 -10.90 -12.15 15.45
C ASP A 47 -9.97 -11.62 16.56
N ARG A 48 -9.31 -10.51 16.26
CA ARG A 48 -8.56 -9.71 17.25
C ARG A 48 -9.15 -8.33 17.36
N ARG A 49 -9.18 -7.83 18.60
CA ARG A 49 -9.75 -6.52 18.95
C ARG A 49 -8.83 -5.79 19.93
N ASN A 50 -8.63 -4.49 19.69
CA ASN A 50 -7.91 -3.58 20.58
C ASN A 50 -8.39 -2.13 20.33
N ALA A 51 -7.66 -1.14 20.84
CA ALA A 51 -7.99 0.29 20.68
C ALA A 51 -7.96 0.81 19.23
N THR A 52 -7.39 0.05 18.29
CA THR A 52 -7.30 0.40 16.86
C THR A 52 -8.37 -0.31 16.01
N THR A 53 -9.26 -1.10 16.61
CA THR A 53 -10.24 -1.87 15.84
C THR A 53 -11.28 -0.98 15.17
N ALA A 54 -11.50 -1.17 13.88
CA ALA A 54 -12.55 -0.51 13.11
C ALA A 54 -13.32 -1.50 12.21
N ARG A 55 -14.52 -1.10 11.76
CA ARG A 55 -15.39 -1.94 10.92
C ARG A 55 -15.90 -1.21 9.68
N CYS A 56 -15.99 -1.92 8.55
CA CYS A 56 -16.55 -1.41 7.30
C CYS A 56 -17.19 -2.55 6.50
N ALA A 57 -18.19 -2.24 5.68
CA ALA A 57 -18.77 -3.20 4.75
C ALA A 57 -17.99 -3.26 3.42
N MET A 58 -17.79 -4.47 2.91
CA MET A 58 -17.41 -4.72 1.51
C MET A 58 -18.55 -4.35 0.57
N ARG A 59 -18.28 -4.31 -0.75
CA ARG A 59 -19.32 -4.11 -1.77
C ARG A 59 -20.44 -5.13 -1.68
N SER A 60 -20.11 -6.35 -1.29
CA SER A 60 -21.07 -7.45 -1.14
C SER A 60 -21.93 -7.35 0.13
N GLY A 61 -21.75 -6.32 0.95
CA GLY A 61 -22.38 -6.18 2.26
C GLY A 61 -21.75 -7.02 3.38
N LEU A 62 -20.67 -7.77 3.10
CA LEU A 62 -19.93 -8.52 4.11
C LEU A 62 -19.21 -7.52 5.03
N GLU A 63 -19.40 -7.62 6.34
CA GLU A 63 -18.72 -6.74 7.30
C GLU A 63 -17.28 -7.22 7.54
N LEU A 64 -16.32 -6.32 7.37
CA LEU A 64 -14.93 -6.50 7.77
C LEU A 64 -14.67 -5.80 9.09
N GLN A 65 -14.02 -6.51 10.00
CA GLN A 65 -13.38 -5.98 11.19
C GLN A 65 -11.88 -6.00 10.98
N VAL A 66 -11.23 -4.85 11.15
CA VAL A 66 -9.79 -4.67 10.96
C VAL A 66 -9.17 -4.16 12.25
N THR A 67 -8.02 -4.74 12.61
CA THR A 67 -7.27 -4.36 13.81
C THR A 67 -5.78 -4.36 13.49
N LEU A 68 -5.10 -3.27 13.84
CA LEU A 68 -3.64 -3.20 13.81
C LEU A 68 -3.06 -3.69 15.15
N CYS A 69 -2.23 -4.71 15.11
CA CYS A 69 -1.47 -5.20 16.25
C CYS A 69 -0.03 -4.69 16.12
N VAL A 70 0.29 -3.61 16.85
CA VAL A 70 1.64 -3.05 16.88
C VAL A 70 2.50 -3.85 17.84
N ASP A 71 3.47 -4.57 17.30
CA ASP A 71 4.45 -5.34 18.05
C ASP A 71 5.82 -4.66 17.93
N ALA A 72 6.03 -3.66 18.78
CA ALA A 72 7.32 -3.00 18.94
C ALA A 72 8.10 -3.58 20.14
N PRO A 73 9.43 -3.37 20.22
CA PRO A 73 10.34 -2.87 19.18
C PRO A 73 10.81 -3.92 18.15
N PRO A 74 11.49 -3.48 17.06
CA PRO A 74 12.24 -4.36 16.16
C PRO A 74 13.13 -5.36 16.92
N PRO A 75 13.35 -6.58 16.39
CA PRO A 75 13.01 -7.04 15.05
C PRO A 75 11.57 -7.56 14.91
N ARG A 76 10.70 -7.34 15.90
CA ARG A 76 9.30 -7.76 15.81
C ARG A 76 8.58 -7.04 14.66
N VAL A 77 7.63 -7.78 14.08
CA VAL A 77 6.82 -7.37 12.94
C VAL A 77 5.41 -7.15 13.45
N SER A 78 4.91 -5.92 13.32
CA SER A 78 3.50 -5.60 13.54
C SER A 78 2.66 -6.23 12.44
N TYR A 79 1.37 -6.47 12.70
CA TYR A 79 0.53 -7.17 11.74
C TYR A 79 -0.91 -6.68 11.78
N PHE A 80 -1.61 -6.86 10.67
CA PHE A 80 -3.04 -6.64 10.57
C PHE A 80 -3.79 -7.93 10.84
N CYS A 81 -4.89 -7.82 11.57
CA CYS A 81 -5.91 -8.86 11.66
C CYS A 81 -7.15 -8.38 10.92
N VAL A 82 -7.65 -9.20 10.00
CA VAL A 82 -8.93 -8.98 9.31
C VAL A 82 -9.86 -10.12 9.65
N TRP A 83 -11.09 -9.79 10.00
CA TRP A 83 -12.10 -10.75 10.41
C TRP A 83 -13.46 -10.42 9.82
N CYS A 84 -14.26 -11.44 9.53
CA CYS A 84 -15.66 -11.29 9.13
C CYS A 84 -16.55 -11.78 10.27
N PRO A 85 -17.11 -10.89 11.12
CA PRO A 85 -17.88 -11.29 12.29
C PRO A 85 -19.06 -12.21 11.95
N GLY A 86 -19.16 -13.34 12.65
CA GLY A 86 -20.25 -14.32 12.45
C GLY A 86 -20.05 -15.24 11.23
N GLU A 87 -19.03 -15.00 10.43
CA GLU A 87 -18.80 -15.70 9.16
C GLU A 87 -17.61 -16.66 9.23
N ARG A 88 -17.49 -17.51 8.21
CA ARG A 88 -16.32 -18.40 8.07
C ARG A 88 -15.12 -17.62 7.53
N PRO A 89 -13.88 -17.97 7.91
CA PRO A 89 -12.67 -17.39 7.33
C PRO A 89 -12.63 -17.47 5.79
N THR A 90 -13.24 -18.51 5.21
CA THR A 90 -13.35 -18.76 3.76
C THR A 90 -14.24 -17.78 3.02
N GLU A 91 -14.98 -16.90 3.70
CA GLU A 91 -15.65 -15.79 3.02
C GLU A 91 -14.63 -14.85 2.38
N LEU A 92 -13.44 -14.71 2.98
CA LEU A 92 -12.30 -14.07 2.33
C LEU A 92 -11.69 -15.04 1.33
N ALA A 93 -11.47 -14.53 0.12
CA ALA A 93 -10.89 -15.30 -0.97
C ALA A 93 -9.45 -15.73 -0.69
N THR A 94 -8.68 -14.85 -0.07
CA THR A 94 -7.27 -15.00 0.32
C THR A 94 -6.98 -14.00 1.44
N GLU A 95 -5.77 -13.99 1.98
CA GLU A 95 -5.33 -12.95 2.91
C GLU A 95 -5.49 -11.56 2.29
N PRO A 96 -6.17 -10.63 2.97
CA PRO A 96 -6.11 -9.23 2.60
C PRO A 96 -4.67 -8.73 2.61
N CYS A 97 -4.30 -7.92 1.63
CA CYS A 97 -2.93 -7.44 1.48
C CYS A 97 -2.84 -5.93 1.67
N ILE A 98 -1.85 -5.50 2.45
CA ILE A 98 -1.46 -4.10 2.56
C ILE A 98 -0.74 -3.70 1.27
N VAL A 99 -1.22 -2.63 0.66
CA VAL A 99 -0.72 -2.13 -0.63
C VAL A 99 0.04 -0.82 -0.47
N ALA A 100 -0.28 -0.04 0.56
CA ALA A 100 0.47 1.14 0.97
C ALA A 100 0.29 1.40 2.46
N ALA A 101 1.32 1.91 3.13
CA ALA A 101 1.24 2.34 4.53
C ALA A 101 2.08 3.59 4.73
N GLU A 102 1.58 4.54 5.50
CA GLU A 102 2.25 5.81 5.82
C GLU A 102 1.72 6.33 7.16
N ALA A 103 2.62 6.53 8.13
CA ALA A 103 2.29 6.90 9.51
C ALA A 103 1.18 5.99 10.11
N ASP A 104 0.02 6.56 10.45
CA ASP A 104 -1.14 5.88 11.01
C ASP A 104 -2.13 5.36 9.95
N LEU A 105 -1.84 5.54 8.67
CA LEU A 105 -2.70 5.17 7.56
C LEU A 105 -2.22 3.90 6.86
N VAL A 106 -3.17 3.06 6.47
CA VAL A 106 -2.93 1.86 5.69
C VAL A 106 -3.99 1.73 4.60
N VAL A 107 -3.53 1.55 3.36
CA VAL A 107 -4.38 1.10 2.26
C VAL A 107 -4.20 -0.41 2.13
N PHE A 108 -5.30 -1.14 2.10
CA PHE A 108 -5.28 -2.60 1.91
C PHE A 108 -6.39 -3.05 0.96
N ALA A 109 -6.19 -4.17 0.30
CA ALA A 109 -7.16 -4.79 -0.59
C ALA A 109 -7.70 -6.09 0.01
N ALA A 110 -8.99 -6.35 -0.18
CA ALA A 110 -9.64 -7.59 0.20
C ALA A 110 -10.62 -8.03 -0.89
N VAL A 111 -10.74 -9.35 -1.06
CA VAL A 111 -11.65 -9.97 -2.04
C VAL A 111 -12.49 -11.02 -1.34
N ARG A 112 -13.78 -11.05 -1.65
CA ARG A 112 -14.70 -12.08 -1.15
C ARG A 112 -14.72 -13.28 -2.09
N GLY A 113 -14.69 -14.50 -1.54
CA GLY A 113 -14.98 -15.72 -2.28
C GLY A 113 -13.78 -16.32 -3.02
N ASN A 114 -13.58 -15.99 -4.31
CA ASN A 114 -12.65 -16.72 -5.17
C ASN A 114 -11.30 -16.01 -5.30
N ALA A 115 -10.20 -16.68 -4.96
CA ALA A 115 -8.85 -16.10 -5.06
C ALA A 115 -8.44 -15.71 -6.49
N ARG A 116 -9.06 -16.32 -7.51
CA ARG A 116 -8.84 -15.93 -8.92
C ARG A 116 -9.30 -14.51 -9.23
N ASP A 117 -10.13 -13.92 -8.38
CA ASP A 117 -10.68 -12.59 -8.55
C ASP A 117 -9.78 -11.48 -7.97
N ILE A 118 -8.64 -11.82 -7.35
CA ILE A 118 -7.70 -10.84 -6.75
C ILE A 118 -7.16 -9.81 -7.74
N LEU A 119 -7.00 -10.20 -9.01
CA LEU A 119 -6.54 -9.29 -10.07
C LEU A 119 -7.71 -8.58 -10.76
N ASN A 120 -8.95 -8.92 -10.43
CA ASN A 120 -10.13 -8.30 -11.01
C ASN A 120 -10.56 -7.11 -10.14
N LEU A 121 -10.32 -5.91 -10.64
CA LEU A 121 -10.67 -4.65 -9.94
C LEU A 121 -12.18 -4.47 -9.75
N ASP A 122 -13.02 -5.11 -10.58
CA ASP A 122 -14.48 -5.08 -10.41
C ASP A 122 -14.95 -5.91 -9.20
N LYS A 123 -14.11 -6.83 -8.73
CA LYS A 123 -14.41 -7.74 -7.61
C LYS A 123 -13.56 -7.47 -6.37
N THR A 124 -12.52 -6.66 -6.52
CA THR A 124 -11.64 -6.28 -5.43
C THR A 124 -12.16 -5.03 -4.74
N ASP A 125 -12.20 -5.04 -3.41
CA ASP A 125 -12.44 -3.85 -2.61
C ASP A 125 -11.12 -3.36 -2.03
N VAL A 126 -10.84 -2.07 -2.21
CA VAL A 126 -9.69 -1.39 -1.61
C VAL A 126 -10.21 -0.49 -0.49
N PHE A 127 -9.52 -0.47 0.64
CA PHE A 127 -9.90 0.26 1.83
C PHE A 127 -8.78 1.19 2.25
N ILE A 128 -9.14 2.34 2.81
CA ILE A 128 -8.25 3.17 3.62
C ILE A 128 -8.62 2.97 5.09
N TYR A 129 -7.62 2.64 5.90
CA TYR A 129 -7.73 2.46 7.35
C TYR A 129 -6.84 3.48 8.05
N GLN A 130 -7.35 4.06 9.13
CA GLN A 130 -6.62 4.96 10.02
C GLN A 130 -6.60 4.36 11.43
N ALA A 131 -5.41 4.16 11.98
CA ALA A 131 -5.22 3.49 13.27
C ALA A 131 -5.27 4.44 14.47
N ALA A 132 -4.75 5.66 14.32
CA ALA A 132 -4.59 6.61 15.43
C ALA A 132 -5.85 7.45 15.67
N GLY A 133 -6.02 7.90 16.92
CA GLY A 133 -7.20 8.64 17.35
C GLY A 133 -8.44 7.75 17.46
N ALA A 134 -9.50 8.10 16.74
CA ALA A 134 -10.65 7.22 16.55
C ALA A 134 -10.39 6.32 15.32
N PRO A 135 -10.12 5.02 15.51
CA PRO A 135 -9.81 4.16 14.38
C PRO A 135 -10.99 4.10 13.41
N SER A 136 -10.69 4.24 12.13
CA SER A 136 -11.71 4.29 11.09
C SER A 136 -11.26 3.53 9.86
N ILE A 137 -12.23 3.05 9.10
CA ILE A 137 -12.01 2.36 7.84
C ILE A 137 -13.07 2.82 6.85
N ARG A 138 -12.64 3.07 5.61
CA ARG A 138 -13.52 3.43 4.51
C ARG A 138 -13.15 2.62 3.28
N ARG A 139 -14.15 2.02 2.65
CA ARG A 139 -14.01 1.46 1.30
C ARG A 139 -13.77 2.61 0.31
N LEU A 140 -12.70 2.52 -0.47
CA LEU A 140 -12.54 3.37 -1.64
C LEU A 140 -13.64 2.99 -2.64
N GLY A 141 -14.22 3.98 -3.32
CA GLY A 141 -15.31 3.76 -4.27
C GLY A 141 -14.87 2.95 -5.49
N ASP A 142 -15.53 3.16 -6.62
CA ASP A 142 -15.14 2.48 -7.85
C ASP A 142 -13.67 2.75 -8.19
N LEU A 143 -12.93 1.67 -8.43
CA LEU A 143 -11.49 1.71 -8.62
C LEU A 143 -11.13 2.24 -10.00
N GLU A 144 -11.90 1.89 -11.03
CA GLU A 144 -11.70 2.46 -12.37
C GLU A 144 -12.20 3.91 -12.44
N PRO A 145 -11.52 4.81 -13.19
CA PRO A 145 -10.27 4.61 -13.95
C PRO A 145 -8.98 4.81 -13.11
N HIS A 146 -9.12 5.06 -11.82
CA HIS A 146 -8.06 5.53 -10.92
C HIS A 146 -7.05 4.45 -10.52
N PHE A 147 -7.39 3.16 -10.64
CA PHE A 147 -6.49 2.04 -10.36
C PHE A 147 -6.41 1.15 -11.59
N SER A 148 -5.18 0.73 -11.93
CA SER A 148 -4.91 -0.27 -12.98
C SER A 148 -4.45 -1.60 -12.40
N ALA A 149 -3.96 -1.56 -11.16
CA ALA A 149 -3.59 -2.70 -10.34
C ALA A 149 -3.56 -2.27 -8.87
N VAL A 150 -3.63 -3.24 -7.95
CA VAL A 150 -3.58 -2.97 -6.50
C VAL A 150 -2.16 -2.70 -5.97
N TYR A 151 -1.10 -2.96 -6.74
CA TYR A 151 0.30 -2.89 -6.26
C TYR A 151 1.03 -1.57 -6.58
N ASN A 152 0.39 -0.63 -7.28
CA ASN A 152 1.02 0.64 -7.69
C ASN A 152 0.32 1.85 -7.03
N ILE A 153 0.15 1.77 -5.72
CA ILE A 153 -0.57 2.76 -4.92
C ILE A 153 0.42 3.46 -3.99
N GLY A 154 0.51 4.77 -4.10
CA GLY A 154 1.19 5.64 -3.17
C GLY A 154 0.22 6.19 -2.13
N LEU A 155 0.68 6.31 -0.89
CA LEU A 155 -0.05 6.94 0.19
C LEU A 155 0.82 8.06 0.75
N LEU A 156 0.31 9.29 0.74
CA LEU A 156 1.03 10.46 1.24
C LEU A 156 0.24 11.10 2.38
N ARG A 157 0.83 11.15 3.57
CA ARG A 157 0.31 11.92 4.71
C ARG A 157 0.77 13.37 4.58
N HIS A 158 -0.16 14.31 4.52
CA HIS A 158 0.14 15.74 4.50
C HIS A 158 -0.17 16.35 5.86
N SER A 159 0.86 16.43 6.72
CA SER A 159 0.75 17.15 7.99
C SER A 159 0.87 18.64 7.74
N VAL A 160 -0.22 19.40 7.94
CA VAL A 160 -0.11 20.85 8.11
C VAL A 160 0.33 21.04 9.55
N ALA A 161 1.53 21.61 9.76
CA ALA A 161 1.92 22.09 11.08
C ALA A 161 0.93 23.20 11.49
N HIS A 162 -0.13 22.86 12.22
CA HIS A 162 -1.00 23.87 12.80
C HIS A 162 -0.22 24.56 13.92
N PRO A 163 -0.11 25.90 13.92
CA PRO A 163 0.58 26.66 14.98
C PRO A 163 -0.04 26.54 16.38
N GLY A 164 -1.02 25.66 16.59
CA GLY A 164 -1.83 25.55 17.81
C GLY A 164 -1.90 24.16 18.44
N GLY A 165 -1.12 23.17 17.99
CA GLY A 165 -0.99 21.87 18.69
C GLY A 165 -2.31 21.13 18.93
N GLY A 166 -3.29 21.29 18.04
CA GLY A 166 -4.56 20.56 18.15
C GLY A 166 -4.39 19.12 17.68
N ASP A 167 -4.35 18.17 18.62
CA ASP A 167 -4.26 16.72 18.40
C ASP A 167 -5.53 16.08 17.78
N GLY A 168 -6.29 16.80 16.93
CA GLY A 168 -7.67 16.42 16.61
C GLY A 168 -8.10 16.42 15.14
N GLU A 169 -7.34 17.00 14.21
CA GLU A 169 -7.77 16.99 12.80
C GLU A 169 -7.32 15.69 12.14
N HIS A 170 -8.27 14.92 11.58
CA HIS A 170 -7.95 13.81 10.68
C HIS A 170 -6.99 14.35 9.62
N GLY A 171 -5.70 14.00 9.73
CA GLY A 171 -4.70 14.62 8.87
C GLY A 171 -5.10 14.48 7.40
N HIS A 172 -4.76 15.48 6.61
CA HIS A 172 -4.95 15.43 5.17
C HIS A 172 -4.08 14.31 4.58
N TYR A 173 -4.60 13.53 3.66
CA TYR A 173 -3.82 12.53 2.95
C TYR A 173 -4.21 12.45 1.48
N TYR A 174 -3.30 11.89 0.70
CA TYR A 174 -3.49 11.63 -0.72
C TYR A 174 -3.26 10.15 -1.03
N ILE A 175 -4.12 9.59 -1.87
CA ILE A 175 -3.89 8.27 -2.49
C ILE A 175 -3.55 8.53 -3.94
N VAL A 176 -2.45 7.96 -4.42
CA VAL A 176 -1.87 8.32 -5.71
C VAL A 176 -1.58 7.06 -6.52
N THR A 177 -1.92 7.07 -7.80
CA THR A 177 -1.57 6.01 -8.75
C THR A 177 -0.95 6.62 -10.00
N LEU A 178 -0.09 5.87 -10.69
CA LEU A 178 0.55 6.31 -11.94
C LEU A 178 0.37 5.27 -13.03
N HIS A 179 -0.36 5.62 -14.08
CA HIS A 179 -0.69 4.72 -15.18
C HIS A 179 0.06 5.12 -16.45
N PRO A 180 0.38 4.18 -17.36
CA PRO A 180 0.82 4.53 -18.70
C PRO A 180 -0.23 5.40 -19.41
N GLY A 181 0.23 6.41 -20.14
CA GLY A 181 -0.61 7.25 -20.97
C GLY A 181 -1.12 6.52 -22.21
N TYR A 182 -2.21 7.02 -22.80
CA TYR A 182 -2.85 6.41 -23.97
C TYR A 182 -2.14 6.76 -25.28
N THR A 183 -1.43 7.88 -25.32
CA THR A 183 -0.95 8.55 -26.54
C THR A 183 0.51 8.27 -26.86
N SER A 184 1.35 8.01 -25.86
CA SER A 184 2.79 7.85 -26.05
C SER A 184 3.44 7.06 -24.91
N SER A 185 4.50 6.31 -25.19
CA SER A 185 5.18 5.44 -24.20
C SER A 185 6.02 6.18 -23.15
N TRP A 186 6.07 7.51 -23.23
CA TRP A 186 6.75 8.40 -22.28
C TRP A 186 5.76 9.34 -21.56
N GLU A 187 4.47 9.18 -21.82
CA GLU A 187 3.40 9.87 -21.13
C GLU A 187 2.75 8.94 -20.13
N TYR A 188 2.28 9.52 -19.03
CA TYR A 188 1.66 8.83 -17.92
C TYR A 188 0.47 9.65 -17.44
N VAL A 189 -0.50 9.00 -16.81
CA VAL A 189 -1.61 9.67 -16.13
C VAL A 189 -1.46 9.41 -14.64
N LEU A 190 -1.36 10.50 -13.87
CA LEU A 190 -1.35 10.44 -12.42
C LEU A 190 -2.76 10.70 -11.90
N TYR A 191 -3.31 9.77 -11.14
CA TYR A 191 -4.55 9.99 -10.40
C TYR A 191 -4.24 10.28 -8.94
N VAL A 192 -4.92 11.28 -8.38
CA VAL A 192 -4.74 11.74 -7.01
C VAL A 192 -6.11 11.85 -6.35
N PHE A 193 -6.35 11.01 -5.34
CA PHE A 193 -7.44 11.18 -4.39
C PHE A 193 -7.02 12.17 -3.31
N ASP A 194 -7.83 13.18 -3.07
CA ASP A 194 -7.62 14.17 -2.01
C ASP A 194 -8.64 13.91 -0.89
N SER A 195 -8.16 13.62 0.33
CA SER A 195 -9.05 13.27 1.45
C SER A 195 -9.89 14.43 1.96
N LYS A 196 -9.47 15.68 1.70
CA LYS A 196 -10.18 16.88 2.13
C LYS A 196 -11.38 17.17 1.22
N THR A 197 -11.22 16.96 -0.08
CA THR A 197 -12.30 17.12 -1.07
C THR A 197 -13.10 15.84 -1.29
N GLY A 198 -12.57 14.70 -0.86
CA GLY A 198 -13.17 13.38 -1.07
C GLY A 198 -13.25 12.98 -2.54
N SER A 199 -12.45 13.61 -3.41
CA SER A 199 -12.56 13.52 -4.87
C SER A 199 -11.24 13.11 -5.50
N TRP A 200 -11.35 12.49 -6.68
CA TRP A 200 -10.20 12.18 -7.53
C TRP A 200 -9.95 13.32 -8.51
N SER A 201 -8.68 13.54 -8.83
CA SER A 201 -8.25 14.38 -9.96
C SER A 201 -7.16 13.65 -10.74
N ASP A 202 -7.07 13.92 -12.03
CA ASP A 202 -6.03 13.40 -12.89
C ASP A 202 -5.13 14.51 -13.44
N ARG A 203 -3.91 14.12 -13.84
CA ARG A 203 -3.03 14.95 -14.66
C ARG A 203 -2.15 14.09 -15.55
N THR A 204 -1.94 14.53 -16.77
CA THR A 204 -0.95 13.93 -17.67
C THR A 204 0.46 14.39 -17.30
N LEU A 205 1.38 13.44 -17.18
CA LEU A 205 2.79 13.65 -16.96
C LEU A 205 3.55 13.22 -18.22
N SER A 206 4.48 14.04 -18.69
CA SER A 206 5.34 13.71 -19.82
C SER A 206 6.79 13.71 -19.38
N LEU A 207 7.50 12.61 -19.60
CA LEU A 207 8.96 12.57 -19.43
C LEU A 207 9.69 13.27 -20.58
N GLY A 208 9.01 13.62 -21.67
CA GLY A 208 9.61 14.22 -22.86
C GLY A 208 10.00 13.18 -23.93
N PRO A 209 10.10 13.62 -25.20
CA PRO A 209 10.37 12.76 -26.35
C PRO A 209 11.74 12.08 -26.33
N GLU A 210 12.71 12.59 -25.59
CA GLU A 210 14.00 11.95 -25.36
C GLU A 210 13.86 10.59 -24.63
N HIS A 211 12.74 10.37 -23.93
CA HIS A 211 12.38 9.12 -23.28
C HIS A 211 11.54 8.18 -24.18
N ARG A 212 11.53 8.42 -25.50
CA ARG A 212 10.87 7.56 -26.50
C ARG A 212 11.39 6.13 -26.55
N HIS A 213 12.67 5.93 -26.22
CA HIS A 213 13.28 4.61 -26.34
C HIS A 213 12.63 3.60 -25.40
N SER A 214 12.47 2.36 -25.87
CA SER A 214 11.78 1.30 -25.12
C SER A 214 12.38 1.01 -23.74
N GLN A 215 13.63 1.42 -23.47
CA GLN A 215 14.28 1.33 -22.17
C GLN A 215 13.58 2.15 -21.07
N PHE A 216 12.88 3.22 -21.44
CA PHE A 216 12.20 4.15 -20.54
C PHE A 216 10.70 3.86 -20.36
N ASN A 217 10.14 2.92 -21.13
CA ASN A 217 8.74 2.51 -20.99
C ASN A 217 8.55 1.73 -19.68
N CYS A 218 8.17 2.44 -18.61
CA CYS A 218 8.09 1.89 -17.27
C CYS A 218 6.67 1.42 -16.95
N SER A 219 6.59 0.30 -16.23
CA SER A 219 5.37 -0.15 -15.58
C SER A 219 5.65 -0.26 -14.09
N PRO A 220 5.52 0.84 -13.33
CA PRO A 220 5.83 0.84 -11.92
C PRO A 220 5.01 -0.20 -11.15
N SER A 221 5.66 -0.90 -10.22
CA SER A 221 5.05 -1.92 -9.37
C SER A 221 5.36 -1.71 -7.88
N LYS A 222 6.04 -0.62 -7.56
CA LYS A 222 6.37 -0.20 -6.20
C LYS A 222 6.34 1.32 -6.13
N VAL A 223 5.87 1.87 -5.02
CA VAL A 223 5.83 3.31 -4.76
C VAL A 223 6.57 3.62 -3.47
N VAL A 224 7.34 4.72 -3.46
CA VAL A 224 8.10 5.18 -2.29
C VAL A 224 7.88 6.69 -2.11
N VAL A 225 7.51 7.12 -0.90
CA VAL A 225 7.44 8.55 -0.55
C VAL A 225 8.85 9.08 -0.26
N LEU A 226 9.19 10.24 -0.82
CA LEU A 226 10.52 10.85 -0.70
C LEU A 226 10.50 12.00 0.32
N GLY A 227 10.69 11.66 1.59
CA GLY A 227 10.77 12.63 2.69
C GLY A 227 9.43 13.31 2.99
N ASN A 228 9.47 14.45 3.71
CA ASN A 228 8.28 15.11 4.25
C ASN A 228 7.54 16.03 3.24
N GLY A 229 7.80 15.88 1.94
CA GLY A 229 7.25 16.74 0.88
C GLY A 229 6.22 16.01 0.01
N GLY A 230 5.87 16.62 -1.13
CA GLY A 230 4.97 16.02 -2.13
C GLY A 230 5.64 14.98 -3.03
N LEU A 231 6.95 14.74 -2.88
CA LEU A 231 7.71 13.91 -3.81
C LEU A 231 7.44 12.42 -3.61
N MET A 232 7.12 11.74 -4.72
CA MET A 232 6.82 10.32 -4.77
C MET A 232 7.59 9.66 -5.92
N ALA A 233 8.15 8.49 -5.65
CA ALA A 233 8.92 7.69 -6.59
C ALA A 233 8.13 6.45 -7.00
N PHE A 234 7.78 6.36 -8.28
CA PHE A 234 7.16 5.19 -8.90
C PHE A 234 8.25 4.34 -9.55
N VAL A 235 8.45 3.12 -9.03
CA VAL A 235 9.61 2.28 -9.33
C VAL A 235 9.22 1.14 -10.26
N ASP A 236 9.84 1.10 -11.44
CA ASP A 236 9.98 -0.10 -12.26
C ASP A 236 11.37 -0.68 -11.99
N LEU A 237 11.41 -1.76 -11.20
CA LEU A 237 12.64 -2.40 -10.74
C LEU A 237 13.52 -2.95 -11.89
N TRP A 238 13.00 -3.08 -13.11
CA TRP A 238 13.81 -3.46 -14.27
C TRP A 238 14.45 -2.26 -14.98
N ARG A 239 13.91 -1.06 -14.82
CA ARG A 239 14.22 0.08 -15.70
C ARG A 239 14.64 1.33 -14.95
N GLY A 240 13.85 1.79 -14.01
CA GLY A 240 13.94 3.16 -13.56
C GLY A 240 12.90 3.57 -12.54
N ILE A 241 13.03 4.84 -12.15
CA ILE A 241 12.14 5.48 -11.20
C ILE A 241 11.60 6.74 -11.85
N ILE A 242 10.28 6.90 -11.84
CA ILE A 242 9.61 8.15 -12.19
C ILE A 242 9.35 8.89 -10.88
N VAL A 243 10.00 10.03 -10.70
CA VAL A 243 9.82 10.90 -9.55
C VAL A 243 8.86 12.02 -9.91
N VAL A 244 7.84 12.19 -9.08
CA VAL A 244 6.74 13.14 -9.29
C VAL A 244 6.51 13.94 -8.02
N ASP A 245 6.35 15.26 -8.13
CA ASP A 245 5.81 16.07 -7.03
C ASP A 245 4.29 16.04 -7.09
N VAL A 246 3.65 15.31 -6.17
CA VAL A 246 2.20 15.14 -6.07
C VAL A 246 1.49 16.47 -5.79
N LEU A 247 2.14 17.38 -5.05
CA LEU A 247 1.54 18.62 -4.56
C LEU A 247 1.79 19.79 -5.50
N ASP A 248 2.97 19.85 -6.15
CA ASP A 248 3.31 20.89 -7.11
C ASP A 248 3.07 20.41 -8.56
N ARG A 249 2.09 21.01 -9.23
CA ARG A 249 1.77 20.74 -10.64
C ARG A 249 2.72 21.42 -11.63
N GLY A 250 3.49 22.41 -11.18
CA GLY A 250 4.46 23.14 -12.01
C GLY A 250 5.79 22.43 -12.18
N VAL A 251 6.10 21.43 -11.34
CA VAL A 251 7.36 20.68 -11.41
C VAL A 251 7.21 19.50 -12.38
N PRO A 252 8.02 19.43 -13.46
CA PRO A 252 7.98 18.30 -14.38
C PRO A 252 8.47 17.01 -13.72
N PRO A 253 7.96 15.83 -14.15
CA PRO A 253 8.44 14.55 -13.64
C PRO A 253 9.91 14.33 -14.01
N ARG A 254 10.63 13.58 -13.17
CA ARG A 254 12.04 13.21 -13.42
C ARG A 254 12.17 11.72 -13.59
N PHE A 255 13.06 11.31 -14.48
CA PHE A 255 13.41 9.90 -14.67
C PHE A 255 14.79 9.60 -14.10
N ILE A 256 14.90 8.55 -13.29
CA ILE A 256 16.17 8.02 -12.79
C ILE A 256 16.34 6.61 -13.35
N LEU A 257 17.35 6.41 -14.20
CA LEU A 257 17.71 5.08 -14.68
C LEU A 257 18.27 4.25 -13.53
N LEU A 258 17.77 3.03 -13.36
CA LEU A 258 18.38 2.06 -12.46
C LEU A 258 19.65 1.48 -13.09
N PRO A 259 20.64 1.06 -12.28
CA PRO A 259 21.76 0.27 -12.77
C PRO A 259 21.26 -0.97 -13.52
N ARG A 260 22.00 -1.37 -14.56
CA ARG A 260 21.71 -2.59 -15.32
C ARG A 260 21.68 -3.79 -14.38
N ALA A 261 20.62 -4.60 -14.48
CA ALA A 261 20.49 -5.81 -13.67
C ALA A 261 21.64 -6.80 -13.95
N LEU A 262 22.08 -7.53 -12.91
CA LEU A 262 23.13 -8.55 -12.98
C LEU A 262 22.80 -9.67 -13.97
N ARG A 263 21.49 -9.94 -14.14
CA ARG A 263 20.95 -10.90 -15.12
C ARG A 263 19.86 -10.23 -15.95
N SER A 264 19.78 -10.61 -17.22
CA SER A 264 18.78 -10.05 -18.13
C SER A 264 17.37 -10.53 -17.79
N ARG A 265 16.41 -9.60 -17.75
CA ARG A 265 14.96 -9.88 -17.64
C ARG A 265 14.50 -10.98 -18.61
N ARG A 266 15.07 -11.01 -19.83
CA ARG A 266 14.74 -12.00 -20.87
C ARG A 266 15.02 -13.44 -20.45
N ILE A 267 16.03 -13.65 -19.61
CA ILE A 267 16.45 -14.99 -19.17
C ILE A 267 15.52 -15.51 -18.08
N LEU A 268 14.99 -14.61 -17.25
CA LEU A 268 14.44 -15.00 -15.96
C LEU A 268 12.91 -15.12 -15.95
N ARG A 269 12.19 -14.40 -16.83
CA ARG A 269 10.72 -14.35 -16.87
C ARG A 269 10.07 -14.27 -15.46
N MET A 270 10.74 -13.61 -14.53
CA MET A 270 10.32 -13.51 -13.12
C MET A 270 9.95 -12.07 -12.78
N ASP A 271 9.17 -11.90 -11.71
CA ASP A 271 8.96 -10.59 -11.11
C ASP A 271 10.31 -10.03 -10.61
N ALA A 272 10.57 -8.76 -10.88
CA ALA A 272 11.75 -8.09 -10.37
C ALA A 272 11.77 -8.06 -8.84
N SER A 273 10.60 -8.00 -8.18
CA SER A 273 10.49 -7.93 -6.71
C SER A 273 11.16 -9.10 -5.98
N ILE A 274 11.34 -10.23 -6.67
CA ILE A 274 12.00 -11.43 -6.13
C ILE A 274 13.51 -11.24 -5.97
N VAL A 275 14.12 -10.41 -6.81
CA VAL A 275 15.58 -10.32 -6.97
C VAL A 275 16.11 -8.90 -6.84
N ARG A 276 15.28 -7.88 -6.99
CA ARG A 276 15.66 -6.49 -6.94
C ARG A 276 14.76 -5.73 -5.99
N ASP A 277 15.37 -4.78 -5.29
CA ASP A 277 14.62 -3.81 -4.51
C ASP A 277 15.27 -2.44 -4.54
N VAL A 278 14.49 -1.42 -4.25
CA VAL A 278 14.91 -0.02 -4.14
C VAL A 278 14.47 0.54 -2.80
N VAL A 279 15.41 1.18 -2.10
CA VAL A 279 15.15 1.94 -0.89
C VAL A 279 15.77 3.32 -0.98
N VAL A 280 15.21 4.28 -0.25
CA VAL A 280 15.76 5.64 -0.17
C VAL A 280 16.29 5.84 1.23
N VAL A 281 17.59 6.14 1.33
CA VAL A 281 18.30 6.33 2.60
C VAL A 281 19.12 7.61 2.49
N ASP A 282 18.94 8.53 3.44
CA ASP A 282 19.65 9.81 3.49
C ASP A 282 19.59 10.60 2.16
N GLY A 283 18.41 10.65 1.56
CA GLY A 283 18.17 11.32 0.27
C GLY A 283 18.81 10.65 -0.95
N ARG A 284 19.37 9.44 -0.80
CA ARG A 284 19.97 8.67 -1.90
C ARG A 284 19.16 7.42 -2.19
N VAL A 285 18.94 7.17 -3.47
CA VAL A 285 18.37 5.91 -3.96
C VAL A 285 19.44 4.81 -3.89
N LYS A 286 19.17 3.75 -3.15
CA LYS A 286 19.98 2.53 -3.09
C LYS A 286 19.22 1.39 -3.77
N VAL A 287 19.93 0.60 -4.57
CA VAL A 287 19.36 -0.50 -5.34
C VAL A 287 20.04 -1.78 -4.90
N ALA A 288 19.25 -2.76 -4.49
CA ALA A 288 19.70 -4.13 -4.25
C ALA A 288 19.40 -4.98 -5.49
N ASP A 289 20.31 -5.87 -5.84
CA ASP A 289 20.16 -6.85 -6.92
C ASP A 289 20.83 -8.14 -6.47
N CYS A 290 20.02 -9.14 -6.16
CA CYS A 290 20.42 -10.40 -5.53
C CYS A 290 20.35 -11.51 -6.57
N PHE A 291 21.46 -11.71 -7.28
CA PHE A 291 21.76 -12.89 -8.11
C PHE A 291 23.10 -13.50 -7.70
#